data_AF-A0A7W5KTR7-F1
#
_entry.id   AF-A0A7W5KTR7-F1
#
_cell.length_a   1.000
_cell.length_b   1.000
_cell.length_c   1.000
_cell.angle_alpha   90.00
_cell.angle_beta   90.00
_cell.angle_gamma   90.00
#
_symmetry.space_group_name_H-M   'P 1'
#
loop_
_entity.id
_entity.type
_entity.pdbx_description
1 polymer ?
#
loop_
_entity_poly.entity_id
_entity_poly.type
_entity_poly.pdbx_seq_one_letter_code
_entity_poly.pdbx_strand_id
1 'polypeptide(L)'
;MKEKKRVYEALVDGAMEGLVGDALYDFVRGRCPKASSKKIVRASLLALSDPHLKDRNILDVIYALAIKHRLDDTTAEDEQEEEVDVSGR
;
A
#
# COMPACT_ATOMS: atom_id res chain seq x y z
N MET A 1 10.31 -4.60 10.55
CA MET A 1 9.64 -5.81 10.01
C MET A 1 8.09 -5.81 10.07
N LYS A 2 7.41 -5.87 11.23
CA LYS A 2 5.97 -6.25 11.26
C LYS A 2 4.97 -5.26 10.61
N GLU A 3 5.24 -3.95 10.59
CA GLU A 3 4.24 -2.96 10.15
C GLU A 3 4.09 -2.86 8.62
N LYS A 4 5.19 -3.01 7.86
CA LYS A 4 5.16 -2.98 6.37
C LYS A 4 4.27 -4.11 5.80
N LYS A 5 4.36 -5.33 6.37
CA LYS A 5 3.49 -6.45 5.99
C LYS A 5 2.01 -6.19 6.30
N ARG A 6 1.68 -5.63 7.47
CA ARG A 6 0.28 -5.35 7.85
C ARG A 6 -0.44 -4.37 6.92
N VAL A 7 0.26 -3.40 6.34
CA VAL A 7 -0.34 -2.49 5.34
C VAL A 7 -0.60 -3.22 4.01
N TYR A 8 0.30 -4.11 3.59
CA TYR A 8 0.09 -4.98 2.43
C TYR A 8 -1.08 -5.96 2.64
N GLU A 9 -1.09 -6.67 3.77
CA GLU A 9 -2.17 -7.58 4.18
C GLU A 9 -3.53 -6.85 4.23
N ALA A 10 -3.58 -5.62 4.75
CA ALA A 10 -4.81 -4.82 4.76
C ALA A 10 -5.26 -4.31 3.38
N LEU A 11 -4.31 -4.02 2.46
CA LEU A 11 -4.63 -3.64 1.08
C LEU A 11 -5.19 -4.82 0.28
N VAL A 12 -4.58 -6.00 0.41
CA VAL A 12 -5.04 -7.22 -0.26
C VAL A 12 -6.40 -7.66 0.31
N ASP A 13 -6.56 -7.76 1.63
CA ASP A 13 -7.84 -8.12 2.25
C ASP A 13 -8.96 -7.16 1.85
N GLY A 14 -8.73 -5.84 1.90
CA GLY A 14 -9.74 -4.85 1.53
C GLY A 14 -10.13 -4.91 0.04
N ALA A 15 -9.17 -5.16 -0.85
CA ALA A 15 -9.43 -5.36 -2.27
C ALA A 15 -10.13 -6.72 -2.55
N MET A 16 -9.89 -7.76 -1.73
CA MET A 16 -10.63 -9.02 -1.76
C MET A 16 -12.07 -8.87 -1.24
N GLU A 17 -12.31 -7.98 -0.28
CA GLU A 17 -13.66 -7.54 0.14
C GLU A 17 -14.35 -6.64 -0.91
N GLY A 18 -13.68 -6.30 -2.01
CA GLY A 18 -14.20 -5.49 -3.11
C GLY A 18 -14.16 -3.98 -2.87
N LEU A 19 -13.43 -3.52 -1.85
CA LEU A 19 -13.26 -2.10 -1.54
C LEU A 19 -12.29 -1.44 -2.54
N VAL A 20 -12.63 -0.23 -2.99
CA VAL A 20 -11.86 0.51 -4.00
C VAL A 20 -11.66 1.97 -3.59
N GLY A 21 -10.58 2.59 -4.09
CA GLY A 21 -10.31 4.02 -3.88
C GLY A 21 -10.31 4.42 -2.40
N ASP A 22 -11.06 5.46 -2.07
CA ASP A 22 -11.11 6.03 -0.72
C ASP A 22 -11.70 5.06 0.33
N ALA A 23 -12.62 4.17 -0.06
CA ALA A 23 -13.13 3.14 0.85
C ALA A 23 -12.06 2.10 1.22
N LEU A 24 -11.15 1.77 0.28
CA LEU A 24 -9.99 0.93 0.55
C LEU A 24 -8.94 1.67 1.39
N TYR A 25 -8.74 2.97 1.15
CA TYR A 25 -7.88 3.81 2.01
C TYR A 25 -8.38 3.83 3.46
N ASP A 26 -9.67 4.11 3.69
CA ASP A 26 -10.25 4.19 5.03
C ASP A 26 -10.22 2.84 5.76
N PHE A 27 -10.46 1.72 5.05
CA PHE A 27 -10.28 0.37 5.60
C PHE A 27 -8.84 0.10 6.06
N VAL A 28 -7.86 0.43 5.21
CA VAL A 28 -6.42 0.29 5.52
C VAL A 28 -6.02 1.21 6.67
N ARG A 29 -6.55 2.44 6.75
CA ARG A 29 -6.35 3.38 7.86
C ARG A 29 -6.99 2.87 9.16
N GLY A 30 -8.16 2.25 9.09
CA GLY A 30 -8.85 1.63 10.23
C GLY A 30 -8.08 0.44 10.81
N ARG A 31 -7.60 -0.49 9.97
CA ARG A 31 -6.72 -1.60 10.40
C ARG A 31 -5.33 -1.14 10.81
N CYS A 32 -4.78 -0.11 10.16
CA CYS A 32 -3.43 0.39 10.33
C CYS A 32 -3.40 1.93 10.39
N PRO A 33 -3.65 2.57 11.56
CA PRO A 33 -3.67 4.03 11.68
C PRO A 33 -2.33 4.73 11.40
N LYS A 34 -1.22 3.97 11.35
CA LYS A 34 0.11 4.41 10.90
C LYS A 34 0.31 4.33 9.38
N ALA A 35 -0.65 3.84 8.60
CA ALA A 35 -0.61 3.85 7.15
C ALA A 35 -0.70 5.31 6.65
N SER A 36 0.27 5.72 5.85
CA SER A 36 0.30 6.98 5.11
C SER A 36 0.39 6.66 3.62
N SER A 37 0.07 7.62 2.76
CA SER A 37 0.20 7.52 1.30
C SER A 37 1.52 6.86 0.85
N LYS A 38 2.68 7.41 1.26
CA LYS A 38 4.04 6.84 1.04
C LYS A 38 4.16 5.36 1.43
N LYS A 39 3.46 4.88 2.47
CA LYS A 39 3.45 3.45 2.89
C LYS A 39 2.49 2.60 2.06
N ILE A 40 1.33 3.14 1.66
CA ILE A 40 0.38 2.49 0.74
C ILE A 40 1.04 2.31 -0.62
N VAL A 41 1.65 3.36 -1.19
CA VAL A 41 2.41 3.28 -2.45
C VAL A 41 3.53 2.24 -2.37
N ARG A 42 4.30 2.19 -1.27
CA ARG A 42 5.33 1.14 -1.06
C ARG A 42 4.72 -0.27 -0.96
N ALA A 43 3.58 -0.44 -0.29
CA ALA A 43 2.89 -1.73 -0.19
C ALA A 43 2.29 -2.19 -1.54
N SER A 44 1.75 -1.28 -2.34
CA SER A 44 1.32 -1.55 -3.71
C SER A 44 2.48 -1.93 -4.64
N LEU A 45 3.68 -1.35 -4.45
CA LEU A 45 4.88 -1.79 -5.20
C LEU A 45 5.40 -3.17 -4.75
N LEU A 46 5.19 -3.53 -3.48
CA LEU A 46 5.45 -4.89 -3.01
C LEU A 46 4.45 -5.90 -3.59
N ALA A 47 3.17 -5.51 -3.73
CA ALA A 47 2.15 -6.31 -4.42
C ALA A 47 2.55 -6.65 -5.87
N LEU A 48 3.27 -5.75 -6.55
CA LEU A 48 3.78 -5.94 -7.92
C LEU A 48 4.93 -6.94 -8.01
N SER A 49 5.56 -7.20 -6.86
CA SER A 49 6.75 -8.06 -6.71
C SER A 49 6.41 -9.41 -6.05
N ASP A 50 5.16 -9.62 -5.62
CA ASP A 50 4.71 -10.86 -4.97
C ASP A 50 4.26 -11.90 -6.03
N PRO A 51 5.00 -13.01 -6.23
CA PRO A 51 4.63 -14.04 -7.20
C PRO A 51 3.37 -14.84 -6.83
N HIS A 52 2.81 -14.65 -5.63
CA HIS A 52 1.57 -15.28 -5.19
C HIS A 52 0.33 -14.44 -5.55
N LEU A 53 0.44 -13.11 -5.63
CA LEU A 53 -0.68 -12.23 -5.95
C LEU A 53 -0.87 -12.10 -7.47
N LYS A 54 -1.70 -12.97 -8.04
CA LYS A 54 -1.93 -13.06 -9.50
C LYS A 54 -3.28 -12.56 -9.98
N ASP A 55 -4.16 -12.14 -9.07
CA ASP A 55 -5.47 -11.60 -9.43
C ASP A 55 -5.33 -10.17 -9.97
N ARG A 56 -5.68 -9.99 -11.25
CA ARG A 56 -5.61 -8.67 -11.91
C ARG A 56 -6.56 -7.65 -11.30
N ASN A 57 -7.75 -8.05 -10.85
CA ASN A 57 -8.71 -7.12 -10.29
C ASN A 57 -8.21 -6.55 -8.95
N ILE A 58 -7.62 -7.40 -8.11
CA ILE A 58 -6.97 -6.95 -6.86
C ILE A 58 -5.78 -6.04 -7.16
N LEU A 59 -4.92 -6.42 -8.11
CA LEU A 59 -3.78 -5.62 -8.54
C LEU A 59 -4.20 -4.25 -9.09
N ASP A 60 -5.15 -4.20 -10.04
CA ASP A 60 -5.63 -2.96 -10.67
C ASP A 60 -6.24 -2.00 -9.65
N VAL A 61 -7.01 -2.51 -8.68
CA VAL A 61 -7.55 -1.73 -7.54
C VAL A 61 -6.43 -1.14 -6.67
N ILE A 62 -5.42 -1.96 -6.34
CA ILE A 62 -4.25 -1.56 -5.54
C ILE A 62 -3.37 -0.53 -6.27
N TYR A 63 -3.29 -0.59 -7.62
CA TYR A 63 -2.60 0.44 -8.42
C TYR A 63 -3.41 1.70 -8.64
N ALA A 64 -4.72 1.63 -8.86
CA ALA A 64 -5.57 2.81 -8.95
C ALA A 64 -5.43 3.67 -7.68
N LEU A 65 -5.44 3.02 -6.51
CA LEU A 65 -5.21 3.68 -5.22
C LEU A 65 -3.77 4.25 -5.09
N ALA A 66 -2.74 3.48 -5.47
CA ALA A 66 -1.35 3.94 -5.40
C ALA A 66 -1.04 5.11 -6.36
N ILE A 67 -1.64 5.11 -7.55
CA ILE A 67 -1.50 6.20 -8.53
C ILE A 67 -2.17 7.46 -8.01
N LYS A 68 -3.40 7.35 -7.46
CA LYS A 68 -4.09 8.47 -6.81
C LYS A 68 -3.22 9.08 -5.70
N HIS A 69 -2.82 8.28 -4.71
CA HIS A 69 -1.97 8.75 -3.61
C HIS A 69 -0.62 9.30 -4.07
N ARG A 70 -0.02 8.78 -5.16
CA ARG A 70 1.22 9.33 -5.69
C ARG A 70 1.02 10.71 -6.33
N LEU A 71 -0.10 10.94 -7.01
CA LEU A 71 -0.44 12.25 -7.58
C LEU A 71 -0.75 13.26 -6.48
N ASP A 72 -1.50 12.85 -5.45
CA ASP A 72 -1.82 13.69 -4.29
C ASP A 72 -0.56 14.02 -3.45
N ASP A 73 0.30 13.03 -3.15
CA ASP A 73 1.55 13.22 -2.38
C ASP A 73 2.57 14.14 -3.09
N THR A 74 2.48 14.34 -4.42
CA THR A 74 3.32 15.33 -5.12
C THR A 74 3.11 16.77 -4.66
N THR A 75 2.13 17.02 -3.78
CA THR A 75 1.86 18.33 -3.17
C THR A 75 2.32 18.45 -1.70
N ALA A 76 2.86 17.39 -1.10
CA ALA A 76 3.22 17.31 0.32
C ALA A 76 4.61 16.69 0.55
N GLU A 77 5.63 17.56 0.58
CA GLU A 77 7.01 17.18 0.87
C GLU A 77 7.20 16.81 2.36
N ASP A 78 8.08 15.82 2.60
CA ASP A 78 8.64 15.43 3.90
C ASP A 78 7.63 14.93 4.99
N GLU A 79 8.03 14.34 6.12
CA GLU A 79 9.37 14.08 6.68
C GLU A 79 9.42 12.67 7.36
N GLN A 80 10.60 12.25 7.87
CA GLN A 80 10.85 11.10 8.76
C GLN A 80 10.74 9.65 8.20
N GLU A 81 11.91 9.07 7.86
CA GLU A 81 12.52 7.85 8.44
C GLU A 81 11.56 6.73 8.97
N GLU A 82 11.64 5.43 8.64
CA GLU A 82 12.62 4.58 7.93
C GLU A 82 11.91 3.28 7.37
N GLU A 83 12.41 2.05 7.09
CA GLU A 83 13.69 1.30 7.22
C GLU A 83 14.32 0.98 5.82
N VAL A 84 15.65 1.12 5.61
CA VAL A 84 16.47 0.57 4.49
C VAL A 84 17.28 -0.67 4.91
N ASP A 85 16.69 -1.85 4.77
CA ASP A 85 17.39 -3.14 4.92
C ASP A 85 18.10 -3.53 3.61
N VAL A 86 19.40 -3.26 3.51
CA VAL A 86 20.23 -3.71 2.38
C VAL A 86 20.87 -5.05 2.71
N SER A 87 20.06 -6.10 2.81
CA SER A 87 20.54 -7.49 2.89
C SER A 87 20.97 -7.97 1.48
N GLY A 88 22.17 -7.53 1.06
CA GLY A 88 22.61 -7.47 -0.34
C GLY A 88 23.82 -8.31 -0.76
N ARG A 89 24.23 -9.29 0.08
CA ARG A 89 25.46 -10.11 0.00
C ARG A 89 26.78 -9.43 0.35
#